data_AF-A0AAU3W4R3-F1
#
_entry.id   AF-A0AAU3W4R3-F1
#
_cell.length_a   1.000
_cell.length_b   1.000
_cell.length_c   1.000
_cell.angle_alpha   90.00
_cell.angle_beta   90.00
_cell.angle_gamma   90.00
#
_symmetry.space_group_name_H-M   'P 1'
#
loop_
_entity.id
_entity.type
_entity.pdbx_description
1 polymer ?
#
loop_
_entity_poly.entity_id
_entity_poly.type
_entity_poly.pdbx_seq_one_letter_code
_entity_poly.pdbx_strand_id
1 'polypeptide(L)'
;MDDQLRQVRITADQATSTVALDGRDISSHISGYSLRQHSMQPAELVLLLSPKTTDEFEGLARVVVGDPPDPGPAAAAFLGAIDAGELERHVLARHDLMDGGPNELTRAMLRLLQEWASGGWQPQEVADAVP
;
A
#
# COMPACT_ATOMS: atom_id res chain seq x y z
N MET A 1 -19.88 -10.52 21.88
CA MET A 1 -20.61 -9.66 20.92
C MET A 1 -20.59 -10.40 19.59
N ASP A 2 -21.73 -10.54 18.93
CA ASP A 2 -21.90 -11.34 17.70
C ASP A 2 -21.16 -10.69 16.52
N ASP A 3 -20.22 -11.44 15.91
CA ASP A 3 -19.37 -11.00 14.81
C ASP A 3 -20.07 -11.30 13.47
N GLN A 4 -21.14 -10.55 13.17
CA GLN A 4 -22.01 -10.83 12.03
C GLN A 4 -21.39 -10.36 10.70
N LEU A 5 -21.25 -11.29 9.75
CA LEU A 5 -20.79 -11.00 8.38
C LEU A 5 -21.76 -10.05 7.65
N ARG A 6 -21.21 -9.08 6.89
CA ARG A 6 -21.98 -8.07 6.14
C ARG A 6 -21.68 -8.15 4.65
N GLN A 7 -22.64 -7.75 3.81
CA GLN A 7 -22.46 -7.79 2.36
C GLN A 7 -21.81 -6.49 1.88
N VAL A 8 -20.67 -6.63 1.20
CA VAL A 8 -19.97 -5.51 0.59
C VAL A 8 -19.97 -5.71 -0.93
N ARG A 9 -20.29 -4.64 -1.66
CA ARG A 9 -20.11 -4.59 -3.12
C ARG A 9 -19.23 -3.41 -3.47
N ILE A 10 -18.11 -3.71 -4.13
CA ILE A 10 -17.18 -2.71 -4.65
C ILE A 10 -17.22 -2.82 -6.16
N THR A 11 -17.50 -1.71 -6.83
CA THR A 11 -17.53 -1.61 -8.28
C THR A 11 -16.69 -0.42 -8.69
N ALA A 12 -15.54 -0.70 -9.31
CA ALA A 12 -14.66 0.32 -9.86
C ALA A 12 -14.57 0.13 -11.38
N ASP A 13 -14.80 1.20 -12.12
CA ASP A 13 -14.40 1.31 -13.52
C ASP A 13 -13.26 2.32 -13.67
N GLN A 14 -12.75 2.53 -14.89
CA GLN A 14 -11.61 3.43 -15.12
C GLN A 14 -11.92 4.92 -14.82
N ALA A 15 -13.16 5.29 -14.52
CA ALA A 15 -13.59 6.67 -14.29
C ALA A 15 -14.26 6.91 -12.93
N THR A 16 -14.81 5.87 -12.30
CA THR A 16 -15.64 5.96 -11.09
C THR A 16 -15.42 4.74 -10.19
N SER A 17 -15.29 5.00 -8.89
CA SER A 17 -15.30 3.96 -7.85
C SER A 17 -16.56 4.14 -7.02
N THR A 18 -17.39 3.10 -7.00
CA THR A 18 -18.59 3.02 -6.15
C THR A 18 -18.38 1.96 -5.09
N VAL A 19 -18.66 2.31 -3.84
CA VAL A 19 -18.59 1.42 -2.68
C VAL A 19 -19.96 1.38 -2.04
N ALA A 20 -20.55 0.19 -2.00
CA ALA A 20 -21.83 -0.06 -1.35
C ALA A 20 -21.67 -1.02 -0.17
N LEU A 21 -22.21 -0.63 0.98
CA LEU A 21 -22.30 -1.44 2.20
C LEU A 21 -23.76 -1.80 2.45
N ASP A 22 -24.08 -3.10 2.54
CA ASP A 22 -25.46 -3.59 2.68
C ASP A 22 -26.41 -3.00 1.61
N GLY A 23 -25.89 -2.70 0.41
CA GLY A 23 -26.64 -2.10 -0.70
C GLY A 23 -26.76 -0.57 -0.67
N ARG A 24 -26.26 0.12 0.37
CA ARG A 24 -26.20 1.59 0.45
C ARG A 24 -24.89 2.12 -0.10
N ASP A 25 -24.94 3.03 -1.08
CA ASP A 25 -23.77 3.72 -1.61
C ASP A 25 -23.17 4.68 -0.56
N ILE A 26 -21.89 4.51 -0.26
CA ILE A 26 -21.14 5.30 0.72
C ILE A 26 -19.95 6.04 0.09
N SER A 27 -19.82 6.04 -1.24
CA SER A 27 -18.63 6.52 -1.96
C SER A 27 -18.25 7.97 -1.64
N SER A 28 -19.25 8.84 -1.39
CA SER A 28 -19.02 10.24 -1.01
C SER A 28 -18.54 10.45 0.43
N HIS A 29 -18.65 9.44 1.28
CA HIS A 29 -18.34 9.51 2.71
C HIS A 29 -16.96 8.94 3.05
N ILE A 30 -16.32 8.29 2.08
CA ILE A 30 -15.01 7.69 2.25
C ILE A 30 -13.97 8.40 1.37
N SER A 31 -12.75 8.49 1.88
CA SER A 31 -11.56 8.92 1.15
C SER A 31 -10.79 7.74 0.54
N GLY A 32 -11.07 6.52 1.02
CA GLY A 32 -10.49 5.27 0.51
C GLY A 32 -10.92 4.04 1.30
N TYR A 33 -10.42 2.87 0.93
CA TYR A 33 -10.62 1.63 1.66
C TYR A 33 -9.41 0.67 1.52
N SER A 34 -9.28 -0.28 2.46
CA SER A 34 -8.30 -1.38 2.41
C SER A 34 -9.01 -2.71 2.65
N LEU A 35 -8.78 -3.69 1.78
CA LEU A 35 -9.30 -5.06 1.91
C LEU A 35 -8.14 -6.01 2.20
N ARG A 36 -8.20 -6.72 3.32
CA ARG A 36 -7.22 -7.75 3.72
C ARG A 36 -7.91 -9.09 3.85
N GLN A 37 -7.29 -10.12 3.27
CA GLN A 37 -7.80 -11.49 3.31
C GLN A 37 -6.66 -12.42 3.70
N HIS A 38 -6.79 -13.10 4.85
CA HIS A 38 -5.90 -14.20 5.24
C HIS A 38 -6.56 -15.55 4.90
N SER A 39 -5.74 -16.57 4.66
CA SER A 39 -6.25 -17.92 4.36
C SER A 39 -7.17 -18.41 5.49
N MET A 40 -8.32 -18.96 5.13
CA MET A 40 -9.33 -19.52 6.06
C MET A 40 -9.92 -18.51 7.07
N GLN A 41 -9.75 -17.21 6.87
CA GLN A 41 -10.38 -16.16 7.68
C GLN A 41 -11.37 -15.35 6.84
N PRO A 42 -12.36 -14.67 7.45
CA PRO A 42 -13.20 -13.71 6.73
C PRO A 42 -12.38 -12.51 6.22
N ALA A 43 -12.83 -11.90 5.13
CA ALA A 43 -12.23 -10.68 4.60
C ALA A 43 -12.43 -9.52 5.59
N GLU A 44 -11.39 -8.73 5.79
CA GLU A 44 -11.41 -7.52 6.60
C GLU A 44 -11.41 -6.28 5.71
N LEU A 45 -12.41 -5.42 5.87
CA LEU A 45 -12.55 -4.16 5.15
C LEU A 45 -12.36 -2.99 6.12
N VAL A 46 -11.40 -2.12 5.83
CA VAL A 46 -11.19 -0.85 6.52
C VAL A 46 -11.65 0.28 5.62
N LEU A 47 -12.53 1.16 6.11
CA LEU A 47 -13.00 2.35 5.40
C LEU A 47 -12.31 3.59 5.98
N LEU A 48 -11.70 4.40 5.12
CA LEU A 48 -11.10 5.68 5.50
C LEU A 48 -12.15 6.76 5.27
N LEU A 49 -12.60 7.45 6.33
CA LEU A 49 -13.63 8.47 6.19
C LEU A 49 -13.10 9.77 5.58
N SER A 50 -13.97 10.52 4.92
CA SER A 50 -13.65 11.85 4.40
C SER A 50 -13.81 12.93 5.49
N PRO A 51 -12.95 13.96 5.55
CA PRO A 51 -13.03 15.02 6.57
C PRO A 51 -14.29 15.90 6.48
N LYS A 52 -15.04 15.83 5.38
CA LYS A 52 -16.30 16.57 5.15
C LYS A 52 -17.53 15.87 5.72
N THR A 53 -17.36 14.68 6.31
CA THR A 53 -18.46 13.93 6.91
C THR A 53 -18.68 14.44 8.33
N THR A 54 -19.48 15.50 8.44
CA THR A 54 -20.00 16.01 9.71
C THR A 54 -21.22 15.16 10.07
N ASP A 55 -21.07 14.37 11.12
CA ASP A 55 -22.12 13.64 11.83
C ASP A 55 -22.81 12.46 11.10
N GLU A 56 -22.78 11.31 11.80
CA GLU A 56 -23.54 10.08 11.60
C GLU A 56 -23.29 9.27 10.32
N PHE A 57 -22.27 8.41 10.38
CA PHE A 57 -22.25 7.17 9.61
C PHE A 57 -23.14 6.13 10.31
N GLU A 58 -24.33 5.87 9.78
CA GLU A 58 -25.23 4.81 10.26
C GLU A 58 -25.13 3.59 9.32
N GLY A 59 -24.33 2.60 9.75
CA GLY A 59 -24.09 1.34 9.06
C GLY A 59 -23.22 0.42 9.93
N LEU A 60 -23.53 -0.89 9.97
CA LEU A 60 -22.73 -1.84 10.74
C LEU A 60 -21.57 -2.30 9.86
N ALA A 61 -20.37 -1.82 10.16
CA ALA A 61 -19.11 -2.29 9.58
C ALA A 61 -18.23 -2.87 10.69
N ARG A 62 -17.45 -3.92 10.39
CA ARG A 62 -16.38 -4.39 11.28
C ARG A 62 -15.25 -3.36 11.24
N VAL A 63 -15.33 -2.35 12.09
CA VAL A 63 -14.30 -1.32 12.23
C VAL A 63 -13.20 -1.88 13.12
N VAL A 64 -12.10 -2.29 12.51
CA VAL A 64 -10.85 -2.51 13.25
C VAL A 64 -10.21 -1.14 13.45
N VAL A 65 -10.40 -0.56 14.63
CA VAL A 65 -9.59 0.59 15.09
C VAL A 65 -8.25 0.03 15.53
N GLY A 66 -7.35 -0.12 14.56
CA GLY A 66 -5.95 -0.43 14.80
C GLY A 66 -5.10 0.73 14.34
N ASP A 67 -3.94 0.90 14.95
CA ASP A 67 -2.89 1.70 14.34
C ASP A 67 -2.60 1.13 12.94
N PRO A 68 -2.37 1.99 11.92
CA PRO A 68 -1.87 1.50 10.64
C PRO A 68 -0.68 0.57 10.90
N PRO A 69 -0.56 -0.56 10.18
CA PRO A 69 0.54 -1.49 10.40
C PRO A 69 1.85 -0.71 10.35
N ASP A 70 2.69 -0.92 11.36
CA ASP A 70 3.99 -0.25 11.46
C ASP A 70 4.71 -0.40 10.11
N PRO A 71 5.07 0.70 9.42
CA PRO A 71 5.80 0.61 8.16
C PRO A 71 7.20 0.03 8.35
N GLY A 72 7.74 0.00 9.57
CA GLY A 72 9.08 -0.48 9.91
C GLY A 72 9.37 -1.89 9.39
N PRO A 73 8.60 -2.93 9.76
CA PRO A 73 8.79 -4.29 9.26
C PRO A 73 8.75 -4.41 7.73
N ALA A 74 7.83 -3.71 7.07
CA ALA A 74 7.71 -3.73 5.61
C ALA A 74 8.91 -3.05 4.93
N ALA A 75 9.34 -1.90 5.45
CA ALA A 75 10.53 -1.20 4.97
C ALA A 75 11.81 -2.03 5.18
N ALA A 76 11.94 -2.69 6.33
CA ALA A 76 13.08 -3.57 6.63
C ALA A 76 13.14 -4.77 5.67
N ALA A 77 12.01 -5.40 5.38
CA ALA A 77 11.95 -6.50 4.43
C ALA A 77 12.31 -6.06 3.00
N PHE A 78 11.77 -4.92 2.55
CA PHE A 78 12.09 -4.34 1.25
C PHE A 78 13.59 -4.00 1.12
N LEU A 79 14.13 -3.23 2.07
CA LEU A 79 15.55 -2.84 2.05
C LEU A 79 16.48 -4.05 2.17
N GLY A 80 16.08 -5.06 2.95
CA GLY A 80 16.85 -6.30 3.13
C GLY A 80 16.88 -7.22 1.90
N ALA A 81 15.95 -7.05 0.96
CA ALA A 81 15.89 -7.84 -0.27
C ALA A 81 16.74 -7.25 -1.42
N ILE A 82 17.26 -6.02 -1.25
CA ILE A 82 18.02 -5.31 -2.27
C ILE A 82 19.51 -5.67 -2.17
N ASP A 83 20.12 -6.05 -3.30
CA ASP A 83 21.58 -6.16 -3.39
C ASP A 83 22.22 -4.77 -3.38
N ALA A 84 23.17 -4.55 -2.47
CA ALA A 84 23.84 -3.25 -2.35
C ALA A 84 24.62 -2.89 -3.62
N GLY A 85 25.21 -3.89 -4.30
CA GLY A 85 25.91 -3.69 -5.56
C GLY A 85 24.96 -3.31 -6.69
N GLU A 86 23.77 -3.90 -6.75
CA GLU A 86 22.71 -3.55 -7.70
C GLU A 86 22.26 -2.11 -7.51
N LEU A 87 22.02 -1.70 -6.26
CA LEU A 87 21.65 -0.33 -5.93
C LEU A 87 22.73 0.66 -6.40
N GLU A 88 23.99 0.41 -6.07
CA GLU A 88 25.10 1.28 -6.46
C GLU A 88 25.23 1.39 -7.99
N ARG A 89 25.18 0.25 -8.71
CA ARG A 89 25.26 0.24 -10.17
C ARG A 89 24.13 1.04 -10.83
N HIS A 90 22.89 0.87 -10.36
CA HIS A 90 21.75 1.57 -10.95
C HIS A 90 21.79 3.07 -10.67
N VAL A 91 22.21 3.47 -9.46
CA VAL A 91 22.34 4.89 -9.12
C VAL A 91 23.44 5.55 -9.96
N LEU A 92 24.62 4.92 -10.07
CA LEU A 92 25.72 5.48 -10.84
C LEU A 92 25.44 5.55 -12.35
N ALA A 93 24.57 4.68 -12.87
CA ALA A 93 24.13 4.74 -14.27
C ALA A 93 23.18 5.92 -14.56
N ARG A 94 22.59 6.54 -13.53
CA ARG A 94 21.55 7.56 -13.67
C ARG A 94 22.06 8.98 -13.46
N HIS A 95 22.45 9.58 -14.57
CA HIS A 95 22.92 10.96 -14.65
C HIS A 95 21.86 12.00 -14.27
N ASP A 96 20.57 11.64 -14.39
CA ASP A 96 19.47 12.52 -14.06
C ASP A 96 19.19 12.62 -12.55
N LEU A 97 19.74 11.70 -11.76
CA LEU A 97 19.67 11.72 -10.30
C LEU A 97 20.87 12.46 -9.66
N MET A 98 21.84 12.86 -10.48
CA MET A 98 23.10 13.46 -10.08
C MET A 98 23.05 14.98 -10.31
N ASP A 99 23.06 15.77 -9.22
CA ASP A 99 22.94 17.23 -9.20
C ASP A 99 24.24 17.99 -8.83
N GLY A 100 25.34 17.30 -8.56
CA GLY A 100 26.65 17.83 -8.12
C GLY A 100 26.67 18.43 -6.71
N GLY A 101 25.59 18.30 -5.94
CA GLY A 101 25.46 18.90 -4.61
C GLY A 101 26.06 18.06 -3.48
N PRO A 102 26.20 18.60 -2.26
CA PRO A 102 26.63 17.82 -1.10
C PRO A 102 25.72 16.62 -0.86
N ASN A 103 26.23 15.42 -0.54
CA ASN A 103 25.42 14.20 -0.34
C ASN A 103 24.59 13.74 -1.56
N GLU A 104 24.95 14.17 -2.76
CA GLU A 104 24.29 13.82 -4.02
C GLU A 104 24.07 12.31 -4.19
N LEU A 105 25.12 11.49 -4.03
CA LEU A 105 25.02 10.04 -4.17
C LEU A 105 23.99 9.44 -3.22
N THR A 106 23.99 9.87 -1.94
CA THR A 106 23.03 9.41 -0.94
C THR A 106 21.61 9.84 -1.30
N ARG A 107 21.40 11.08 -1.79
CA ARG A 107 20.09 11.51 -2.26
C ARG A 107 19.61 10.70 -3.46
N ALA A 108 20.51 10.42 -4.40
CA ALA A 108 20.21 9.62 -5.58
C ALA A 108 19.82 8.19 -5.20
N MET A 109 20.53 7.58 -4.25
CA MET A 109 20.16 6.28 -3.66
C MET A 109 18.78 6.31 -3.01
N LEU A 110 18.47 7.31 -2.18
CA LEU A 110 17.16 7.42 -1.54
C LEU A 110 16.03 7.63 -2.54
N ARG A 111 16.24 8.43 -3.59
CA ARG A 111 15.25 8.63 -4.65
C ARG A 111 15.01 7.35 -5.44
N LEU A 112 16.08 6.63 -5.81
CA LEU A 112 15.94 5.36 -6.52
C LEU A 112 15.19 4.31 -5.68
N LEU A 113 15.49 4.22 -4.37
CA LEU A 113 14.79 3.32 -3.45
C LEU A 113 13.28 3.63 -3.35
N GLN A 114 12.90 4.91 -3.42
CA GLN A 114 11.48 5.31 -3.46
C GLN A 114 10.79 4.91 -4.76
N GLU A 115 11.47 5.09 -5.90
CA GLU A 115 10.96 4.65 -7.21
C GLU A 115 10.77 3.14 -7.25
N TRP A 116 11.72 2.39 -6.69
CA TRP A 116 11.68 0.94 -6.55
C TRP A 116 10.53 0.47 -5.66
N ALA A 117 10.37 1.08 -4.48
CA ALA A 117 9.26 0.78 -3.56
C ALA A 117 7.88 1.09 -4.17
N SER A 118 7.82 1.99 -5.16
CA SER A 118 6.59 2.35 -5.89
C SER A 118 6.27 1.43 -7.07
N GLY A 119 7.02 0.32 -7.24
CA GLY A 119 6.80 -0.68 -8.29
C GLY A 119 7.77 -0.59 -9.48
N GLY A 120 8.77 0.28 -9.42
CA GLY A 120 9.83 0.36 -10.43
C GLY A 120 10.89 -0.73 -10.32
N TRP A 121 10.83 -1.58 -9.29
CA TRP A 121 11.77 -2.67 -9.06
C TRP A 121 11.19 -4.01 -9.47
N GLN A 122 11.92 -4.71 -10.33
CA GLN A 122 11.67 -6.10 -10.66
C GLN A 122 12.85 -6.91 -10.10
N PRO A 123 12.73 -7.50 -8.90
CA PRO A 123 13.76 -8.38 -8.39
C PRO A 123 13.97 -9.49 -9.42
N GLN A 124 15.21 -9.71 -9.85
CA GLN A 124 15.52 -10.93 -10.61
C GLN A 124 15.13 -12.10 -9.73
N GLU A 125 14.15 -12.90 -10.19
CA GLU A 125 13.86 -14.20 -9.58
C GLU A 125 15.20 -14.91 -9.40
N VAL A 126 15.49 -15.32 -8.17
CA VAL A 126 16.61 -16.21 -7.88
C VAL A 126 16.25 -17.57 -8.48
N ALA A 127 16.38 -17.66 -9.80
CA ALA A 127 16.36 -18.92 -10.52
C ALA A 127 17.60 -19.71 -10.07
N ASP A 128 17.33 -20.91 -9.58
CA ASP A 128 18.26 -21.97 -9.26
C ASP A 128 19.19 -21.78 -8.06
N ALA A 129 18.70 -22.22 -6.89
CA ALA A 129 19.55 -22.88 -5.89
C ALA A 129 18.73 -23.86 -5.02
N VAL A 130 18.39 -25.03 -5.57
CA VAL A 130 18.24 -26.25 -4.77
C VAL A 130 18.93 -27.40 -5.53
N PRO A 131 20.04 -27.97 -5.01
CA PRO A 131 20.56 -29.24 -5.49
C PRO A 131 19.69 -30.43 -5.06
#